data_AF-A0A8T7AJX8-F1
#
_entry.id   AF-A0A8T7AJX8-F1
#
_cell.length_a   1.000
_cell.length_b   1.000
_cell.length_c   1.000
_cell.angle_alpha   90.00
_cell.angle_beta   90.00
_cell.angle_gamma   90.00
#
_symmetry.space_group_name_H-M   'P 1'
#
loop_
_entity.id
_entity.type
_entity.pdbx_description
1 polymer ?
#
loop_
_entity_poly.entity_id
_entity_poly.type
_entity_poly.pdbx_seq_one_letter_code
_entity_poly.pdbx_strand_id
1 'polypeptide(L)'
;MHVVQLNSQVSVSDQMSVEDVPEIVANGVQLLVCNRPDGEDQGQTPYSEIFAAAQAAGLETNLLAFSSYQITNEDRDRLIELINTRRKMHLYCRSGSRSRRLWRSANKIGCGGHDYPGEG
;
A
#
# COMPACT_ATOMS: atom_id res chain seq x y z
N MET A 1 -12.51 1.49 5.86
CA MET A 1 -11.42 0.52 5.61
C MET A 1 -11.07 -0.31 6.85
N HIS A 2 -10.38 -1.46 6.70
CA HIS A 2 -9.77 -2.25 7.77
C HIS A 2 -8.23 -2.16 7.70
N VAL A 3 -7.64 -1.44 8.66
CA VAL A 3 -6.19 -1.19 8.72
C VAL A 3 -5.45 -2.28 9.49
N VAL A 4 -4.36 -2.78 8.92
CA VAL A 4 -3.41 -3.71 9.56
C VAL A 4 -2.03 -3.07 9.57
N GLN A 5 -1.44 -2.96 10.76
CA GLN A 5 -0.05 -2.50 10.92
C GLN A 5 0.90 -3.68 10.65
N LEU A 6 1.86 -3.51 9.74
CA LEU A 6 2.85 -4.55 9.41
C LEU A 6 4.14 -4.35 10.21
N ASN A 7 4.56 -3.10 10.38
CA ASN A 7 5.64 -2.70 11.28
C ASN A 7 5.44 -1.22 11.70
N SER A 8 6.45 -0.61 12.32
CA SER A 8 6.39 0.80 12.74
C SER A 8 6.29 1.81 11.58
N GLN A 9 6.70 1.43 10.37
CA GLN A 9 6.74 2.29 9.18
C GLN A 9 5.58 2.02 8.22
N VAL A 10 5.10 0.78 8.11
CA VAL A 10 4.20 0.33 7.05
C VAL A 10 2.90 -0.21 7.61
N SER A 11 1.80 0.31 7.08
CA SER A 11 0.45 -0.19 7.30
C SER A 11 -0.22 -0.54 5.98
N VAL A 12 -1.24 -1.38 6.03
CA VAL A 12 -2.04 -1.77 4.87
C VAL A 12 -3.53 -1.76 5.15
N SER A 13 -4.36 -1.67 4.12
CA SER A 13 -5.81 -1.84 4.23
C SER A 13 -6.46 -2.46 2.99
N ASP A 14 -7.75 -2.79 3.12
CA ASP A 14 -8.65 -3.05 2.00
C ASP A 14 -8.96 -1.75 1.21
N GLN A 15 -10.01 -1.75 0.39
CA GLN A 15 -10.36 -0.56 -0.37
C GLN A 15 -10.67 0.59 0.57
N MET A 16 -10.05 1.74 0.31
CA MET A 16 -10.37 3.00 0.99
C MET A 16 -11.15 3.94 0.08
N SER A 17 -11.80 4.93 0.68
CA SER A 17 -12.46 6.06 0.01
C SER A 17 -11.78 7.40 0.35
N VAL A 18 -12.32 8.50 -0.17
CA VAL A 18 -11.83 9.85 0.14
C VAL A 18 -12.04 10.18 1.62
N GLU A 19 -13.12 9.68 2.21
CA GLU A 19 -13.49 9.92 3.62
C GLU A 19 -12.53 9.26 4.61
N ASP A 20 -11.76 8.25 4.20
CA ASP A 20 -10.76 7.58 5.02
C ASP A 20 -9.43 8.37 5.12
N VAL A 21 -9.19 9.35 4.23
CA VAL A 21 -7.92 10.11 4.18
C VAL A 21 -7.57 10.81 5.51
N PRO A 22 -8.51 11.46 6.23
CA PRO A 22 -8.20 12.06 7.53
C PRO A 22 -7.69 11.05 8.57
N GLU A 23 -8.18 9.81 8.56
CA GLU A 23 -7.69 8.75 9.45
C GLU A 23 -6.24 8.36 9.09
N ILE A 24 -5.93 8.28 7.79
CA ILE A 24 -4.57 8.01 7.32
C ILE A 24 -3.60 9.12 7.75
N VAL A 25 -4.00 10.39 7.61
CA VAL A 25 -3.22 11.55 8.08
C VAL A 25 -3.01 11.50 9.60
N ALA A 26 -4.07 11.23 10.36
CA ALA A 26 -4.02 11.15 11.83
C ALA A 26 -3.09 10.05 12.33
N ASN A 27 -2.94 8.97 11.55
CA ASN A 27 -1.96 7.91 11.81
C ASN A 27 -0.50 8.33 11.52
N GLY A 28 -0.24 9.58 11.11
CA GLY A 28 1.08 10.11 10.81
C GLY A 28 1.66 9.58 9.50
N VAL A 29 0.81 9.08 8.61
CA VAL A 29 1.23 8.60 7.29
C VAL A 29 1.67 9.78 6.43
N GLN A 30 2.78 9.59 5.74
CA GLN A 30 3.39 10.58 4.87
C GLN A 30 3.33 10.16 3.40
N LEU A 31 3.27 8.85 3.13
CA LEU A 31 3.19 8.24 1.81
C LEU A 31 1.95 7.36 1.68
N LEU A 32 1.09 7.64 0.71
CA LEU A 32 -0.04 6.79 0.35
C LEU A 32 0.27 6.02 -0.93
N VAL A 33 0.08 4.70 -0.92
CA VAL A 33 0.39 3.83 -2.06
C VAL A 33 -0.84 3.03 -2.47
N CYS A 34 -1.26 3.13 -3.73
CA CYS A 34 -2.32 2.31 -4.28
C CYS A 34 -1.75 1.09 -5.01
N ASN A 35 -2.14 -0.12 -4.60
CA ASN A 35 -1.81 -1.38 -5.27
C ASN A 35 -3.01 -2.00 -6.01
N ARG A 36 -3.98 -1.18 -6.39
CA ARG A 36 -5.18 -1.60 -7.11
C ARG A 36 -5.33 -0.77 -8.39
N PRO A 37 -5.43 -1.40 -9.57
CA PRO A 37 -5.78 -0.69 -10.80
C PRO A 37 -7.25 -0.24 -10.73
N ASP A 38 -7.56 0.88 -11.38
CA ASP A 38 -8.94 1.34 -11.55
C ASP A 38 -9.75 0.40 -12.45
N GLY A 39 -11.07 0.36 -12.23
CA GLY A 39 -12.01 -0.43 -13.03
C GLY A 39 -12.13 -1.92 -12.65
N GLU A 40 -11.64 -2.34 -11.49
CA GLU A 40 -11.84 -3.72 -11.01
C GLU A 40 -13.26 -3.97 -10.45
N ASP A 41 -13.98 -2.92 -10.04
CA ASP A 41 -15.34 -3.00 -9.49
C ASP A 41 -16.14 -1.72 -9.82
N GLN A 42 -17.47 -1.84 -9.98
CA GLN A 42 -18.36 -0.70 -10.25
C GLN A 42 -18.44 0.27 -9.06
N GLY A 43 -18.27 -0.21 -7.83
CA GLY A 43 -18.23 0.61 -6.62
C GLY A 43 -16.84 1.13 -6.25
N GLN A 44 -15.84 0.97 -7.13
CA GLN A 44 -14.48 1.40 -6.85
C GLN A 44 -14.34 2.91 -6.90
N THR A 45 -13.95 3.52 -5.78
CA THR A 45 -13.42 4.89 -5.78
C THR A 45 -12.14 4.93 -6.60
N PRO A 46 -12.05 5.78 -7.64
CA PRO A 46 -10.84 5.93 -8.44
C PRO A 46 -9.65 6.36 -7.59
N TYR A 47 -8.46 5.81 -7.86
CA TYR A 47 -7.27 6.20 -7.10
C TYR A 47 -6.98 7.70 -7.24
N SER A 48 -7.37 8.33 -8.36
CA SER A 48 -7.17 9.75 -8.63
C SER A 48 -7.93 10.65 -7.65
N GLU A 49 -9.15 10.28 -7.28
CA GLU A 49 -9.96 11.02 -6.29
C GLU A 49 -9.34 10.92 -4.89
N ILE A 50 -8.94 9.71 -4.50
CA ILE A 50 -8.24 9.46 -3.23
C ILE A 50 -6.92 10.23 -3.19
N PHE A 51 -6.16 10.21 -4.29
CA PHE A 51 -4.87 10.90 -4.38
C PHE A 51 -5.02 12.41 -4.31
N ALA A 52 -6.02 12.99 -4.95
CA ALA A 52 -6.29 14.43 -4.86
C ALA A 52 -6.56 14.85 -3.41
N ALA A 53 -7.40 14.09 -2.69
CA ALA A 53 -7.68 14.35 -1.28
C ALA A 53 -6.43 14.16 -0.39
N ALA A 54 -5.65 13.09 -0.62
CA ALA A 54 -4.42 12.83 0.11
C ALA A 54 -3.37 13.94 -0.11
N GLN A 55 -3.18 14.38 -1.35
CA GLN A 55 -2.28 15.49 -1.68
C GLN A 55 -2.72 16.81 -1.05
N ALA A 56 -4.02 17.11 -1.08
CA ALA A 56 -4.58 18.28 -0.39
C ALA A 56 -4.35 18.24 1.13
N ALA A 57 -4.25 17.04 1.71
CA ALA A 57 -3.90 16.81 3.11
C ALA A 57 -2.38 16.72 3.38
N GLY A 58 -1.53 16.94 2.37
CA GLY A 58 -0.07 16.97 2.51
C GLY A 58 0.63 15.61 2.39
N LEU A 59 -0.07 14.57 1.93
CA LEU A 59 0.53 13.27 1.66
C LEU A 59 1.12 13.24 0.26
N GLU A 60 2.23 12.53 0.10
CA GLU A 60 2.71 12.15 -1.22
C GLU A 60 2.08 10.82 -1.62
N THR A 61 1.70 10.69 -2.89
CA THR A 61 0.91 9.58 -3.41
C THR A 61 1.67 8.83 -4.49
N ASN A 62 1.67 7.49 -4.43
CA ASN A 62 2.35 6.64 -5.41
C ASN A 62 1.39 5.56 -5.92
N LEU A 63 1.27 5.44 -7.25
CA LEU A 63 0.52 4.35 -7.87
C LEU A 63 1.46 3.19 -8.19
N LEU A 64 1.33 2.08 -7.46
CA LEU A 64 2.03 0.82 -7.71
C LEU A 64 1.00 -0.29 -7.94
N ALA A 65 0.11 -0.06 -8.91
CA ALA A 65 -0.99 -0.94 -9.25
C ALA A 65 -0.55 -2.05 -10.22
N PHE A 66 -0.89 -3.29 -9.88
CA PHE A 66 -0.64 -4.48 -10.71
C PHE A 66 -1.83 -5.45 -10.59
N SER A 67 -2.04 -6.23 -11.66
CA SER A 67 -3.04 -7.30 -11.65
C SER A 67 -2.57 -8.43 -10.72
N SER A 68 -3.51 -9.15 -10.11
CA SER A 68 -3.22 -10.13 -9.06
C SER A 68 -2.33 -11.32 -9.46
N TYR A 69 -1.94 -11.44 -10.73
CA TYR A 69 -1.33 -12.64 -11.28
C TYR A 69 0.20 -12.72 -11.14
N GLN A 70 0.92 -11.59 -10.99
CA GLN A 70 2.37 -11.64 -10.71
C GLN A 70 2.90 -10.32 -10.14
N ILE A 71 3.67 -10.42 -9.04
CA ILE A 71 4.51 -9.31 -8.54
C ILE A 71 5.81 -9.35 -9.33
N THR A 72 6.11 -8.30 -10.09
CA THR A 72 7.34 -8.21 -10.89
C THR A 72 8.53 -7.79 -10.01
N ASN A 73 9.75 -7.88 -10.55
CA ASN A 73 10.93 -7.33 -9.87
C ASN A 73 10.82 -5.81 -9.74
N GLU A 74 10.32 -5.14 -10.78
CA GLU A 74 10.14 -3.68 -10.80
C GLU A 74 9.16 -3.19 -9.74
N ASP A 75 8.04 -3.90 -9.52
CA ASP A 75 7.11 -3.57 -8.43
C ASP A 75 7.78 -3.64 -7.06
N ARG A 76 8.67 -4.63 -6.86
CA ARG A 76 9.42 -4.79 -5.62
C ARG A 76 10.44 -3.69 -5.45
N ASP A 77 11.23 -3.40 -6.48
CA ASP A 77 12.29 -2.41 -6.42
C ASP A 77 11.72 -1.02 -6.12
N ARG A 78 10.60 -0.65 -6.77
CA ARG A 78 9.88 0.59 -6.45
C ARG A 78 9.40 0.64 -4.99
N LEU A 79 8.86 -0.46 -4.46
CA LEU A 79 8.46 -0.47 -3.05
C LEU A 79 9.68 -0.38 -2.12
N ILE A 80 10.81 -1.02 -2.45
CA ILE A 80 12.05 -0.93 -1.69
C ILE A 80 12.55 0.51 -1.65
N GLU A 81 12.52 1.23 -2.78
CA GLU A 81 12.87 2.66 -2.84
C GLU A 81 12.00 3.50 -1.89
N LEU A 82 10.67 3.27 -1.90
CA LEU A 82 9.77 3.96 -0.98
C LEU A 82 10.05 3.61 0.49
N ILE A 83 10.33 2.34 0.80
CA ILE A 83 10.69 1.91 2.16
C ILE A 83 11.99 2.59 2.62
N ASN A 84 12.98 2.73 1.74
CA ASN A 84 14.27 3.35 2.04
C ASN A 84 14.17 4.85 2.38
N THR A 85 13.08 5.53 1.99
CA THR A 85 12.80 6.91 2.43
C THR A 85 12.57 7.01 3.95
N ARG A 86 12.32 5.87 4.62
CA ARG A 86 11.99 5.76 6.05
C ARG A 86 10.73 6.54 6.47
N ARG A 87 9.94 6.99 5.50
CA ARG A 87 8.68 7.69 5.74
C ARG A 87 7.60 6.68 6.10
N LYS A 88 6.71 7.08 7.01
CA LYS A 88 5.56 6.26 7.37
C LYS A 88 4.61 6.18 6.17
N MET A 89 4.23 4.96 5.79
CA MET A 89 3.46 4.71 4.58
C MET A 89 2.25 3.81 4.79
N HIS A 90 1.23 4.01 3.97
CA HIS A 90 0.02 3.21 3.93
C HIS A 90 -0.18 2.65 2.52
N LEU A 91 -0.31 1.33 2.39
CA LEU A 91 -0.59 0.68 1.11
C LEU A 91 -2.00 0.10 1.13
N TYR A 92 -2.83 0.40 0.14
CA TYR A 92 -4.17 -0.16 0.04
C TYR A 92 -4.38 -0.91 -1.28
N CYS A 93 -5.34 -1.83 -1.30
CA CYS A 93 -5.80 -2.43 -2.55
C CYS A 93 -7.29 -2.78 -2.46
N ARG A 94 -7.74 -3.94 -2.95
CA ARG A 94 -9.14 -4.35 -2.83
C ARG A 94 -9.46 -4.96 -1.46
N SER A 95 -8.55 -5.80 -0.94
CA SER A 95 -8.71 -6.55 0.31
C SER A 95 -7.45 -6.53 1.20
N GLY A 96 -6.47 -5.68 0.89
CA GLY A 96 -5.16 -5.63 1.54
C GLY A 96 -4.19 -6.77 1.20
N SER A 97 -4.65 -7.88 0.60
CA SER A 97 -3.79 -9.04 0.31
C SER A 97 -2.68 -8.75 -0.71
N ARG A 98 -2.91 -7.93 -1.74
CA ARG A 98 -1.86 -7.55 -2.71
C ARG A 98 -0.76 -6.73 -2.04
N SER A 99 -1.16 -5.71 -1.28
CA SER A 99 -0.24 -4.84 -0.54
C SER A 99 0.60 -5.63 0.46
N ARG A 100 0.00 -6.57 1.21
CA ARG A 100 0.73 -7.48 2.09
C ARG A 100 1.74 -8.35 1.34
N ARG A 101 1.35 -8.92 0.19
CA ARG A 101 2.25 -9.78 -0.62
C ARG A 101 3.42 -8.97 -1.18
N LEU A 102 3.17 -7.78 -1.73
CA LEU A 102 4.22 -6.92 -2.25
C LEU A 102 5.21 -6.52 -1.15
N TRP A 103 4.70 -6.05 -0.01
CA TRP A 103 5.53 -5.69 1.14
C TRP A 103 6.36 -6.87 1.65
N ARG A 104 5.77 -8.07 1.79
CA ARG A 104 6.53 -9.28 2.18
C ARG A 104 7.63 -9.60 1.18
N SER A 105 7.35 -9.45 -0.12
CA SER A 105 8.32 -9.72 -1.18
C SER A 105 9.49 -8.73 -1.16
N ALA A 106 9.20 -7.45 -0.96
CA ALA A 106 10.22 -6.40 -0.80
C ALA A 106 11.07 -6.60 0.47
N ASN A 107 10.45 -6.95 1.61
CA ASN A 107 11.17 -7.13 2.87
C ASN A 107 11.99 -8.42 2.92
N LYS A 108 11.62 -9.47 2.20
CA LYS A 108 12.41 -10.72 2.09
C LYS A 108 13.79 -10.50 1.45
N ILE A 109 13.96 -9.46 0.64
CA ILE A 109 15.25 -9.12 0.02
C ILE A 109 16.11 -8.28 0.98
N GLY A 110 15.52 -7.66 2.01
CA GLY A 110 16.21 -6.79 2.97
C GLY A 110 16.90 -7.50 4.15
N CYS A 111 16.51 -8.73 4.49
CA CYS A 111 17.16 -9.52 5.54
C CYS A 111 17.27 -10.98 5.09
N GLY A 112 18.49 -11.55 5.14
CA GLY A 112 18.71 -12.96 4.93
C GLY A 112 17.77 -13.82 5.80
N GLY A 113 17.14 -14.78 5.15
CA GLY A 113 16.37 -15.92 5.67
C GLY A 113 15.87 -15.87 7.12
N HIS A 114 14.55 -15.78 7.28
CA HIS A 114 13.86 -16.74 8.13
C HIS A 114 12.39 -16.88 7.73
N ASP A 115 11.98 -18.13 7.53
CA ASP A 115 10.62 -18.55 7.21
C ASP A 115 9.59 -17.99 8.19
N TYR A 116 8.49 -17.49 7.63
CA TYR A 116 7.23 -17.32 8.35
C TYR A 116 6.20 -18.25 7.70
N PRO A 117 5.48 -19.04 8.51
CA PRO A 117 4.61 -20.11 8.01
C PRO A 117 3.52 -19.50 7.12
N GLY A 118 3.28 -20.17 5.99
CA GLY A 118 2.18 -19.85 5.09
C GLY A 118 0.86 -19.89 5.85
N GLU A 119 0.03 -18.89 5.60
CA GLU A 119 -1.40 -19.00 5.91
C GLU A 119 -1.96 -20.14 5.04
N GLY A 120 -2.64 -21.07 5.69
CA GLY A 120 -3.19 -22.30 5.10
C GLY A 120 -4.35 -22.08 4.14
#